data_AF-A0A5M8FPC8-F1
#
_entry.id   AF-A0A5M8FPC8-F1
#
_cell.length_a   1.000
_cell.length_b   1.000
_cell.length_c   1.000
_cell.angle_alpha   90.00
_cell.angle_beta   90.00
_cell.angle_gamma   90.00
#
_symmetry.space_group_name_H-M   'P 1'
#
loop_
_entity.id
_entity.type
_entity.pdbx_description
1 polymer ?
#
loop_
_entity_poly.entity_id
_entity_poly.type
_entity_poly.pdbx_seq_one_letter_code
_entity_poly.pdbx_strand_id
1 'polypeptide(L)'
;MRGTRNAPTVVNAAYLTSQFWDGREPTLESQSLRPFVNPVEGGLADHGPIPEVVRTDPAYVEAFREVFGTEPDAITMDEVAKAIASFERTLIAGDSPFDRFYFGGEADAMTPQQIRGLSVFLVQGRCVSCHVIEQDQALFTDNRFHNIGVGINRIEPTVPTLAQAFLSAKHAGANVDETVLTDPDSSELGRFAVTDDNWCIRNPLEGEAMSPADPRMIALESYVRYERRGVPLEPGKH
;
A
#
# COMPACT_ATOMS: atom_id res chain seq x y z
N MET A 1 -9.31 -14.50 -13.47
CA MET A 1 -8.69 -14.06 -12.20
C MET A 1 -9.78 -13.50 -11.29
N ARG A 2 -9.90 -14.01 -10.06
CA ARG A 2 -10.76 -13.44 -9.00
C ARG A 2 -9.95 -13.46 -7.71
N GLY A 3 -9.10 -12.46 -7.54
CA GLY A 3 -8.42 -12.22 -6.27
C GLY A 3 -9.36 -11.55 -5.26
N THR A 4 -8.97 -11.57 -3.99
CA THR A 4 -9.67 -10.91 -2.87
C THR A 4 -9.41 -9.40 -2.77
N ARG A 5 -8.45 -8.88 -3.53
CA ARG A 5 -8.05 -7.45 -3.54
C ARG A 5 -8.22 -6.84 -4.93
N ASN A 6 -8.53 -5.54 -4.96
CA ASN A 6 -8.55 -4.78 -6.21
C ASN A 6 -7.12 -4.55 -6.70
N ALA A 7 -6.91 -4.58 -8.02
CA ALA A 7 -5.64 -4.19 -8.62
C ALA A 7 -5.43 -2.67 -8.47
N PRO A 8 -4.32 -2.19 -7.88
CA PRO A 8 -4.02 -0.77 -7.84
C PRO A 8 -3.59 -0.25 -9.23
N THR A 9 -3.62 1.07 -9.42
CA THR A 9 -3.01 1.69 -10.60
C THR A 9 -1.48 1.66 -10.53
N VAL A 10 -0.82 1.59 -11.67
CA VAL A 10 0.65 1.76 -11.80
C VAL A 10 1.06 3.20 -12.06
N VAL A 11 0.10 4.09 -12.35
CA VAL A 11 0.38 5.53 -12.53
C VAL A 11 0.90 6.11 -11.21
N ASN A 12 2.00 6.85 -11.28
CA ASN A 12 2.73 7.41 -10.14
C ASN A 12 3.28 6.38 -9.14
N ALA A 13 3.30 5.07 -9.48
CA ALA A 13 3.84 4.02 -8.61
C ALA A 13 5.34 4.19 -8.33
N ALA A 14 6.04 4.91 -9.20
CA ALA A 14 7.44 5.34 -9.04
C ALA A 14 7.72 6.05 -7.70
N TYR A 15 6.73 6.71 -7.13
CA TYR A 15 6.86 7.48 -5.90
C TYR A 15 6.38 6.73 -4.65
N LEU A 16 5.95 5.48 -4.80
CA LEU A 16 5.53 4.66 -3.66
C LEU A 16 6.74 4.07 -2.95
N THR A 17 6.74 4.12 -1.61
CA THR A 17 7.83 3.56 -0.78
C THR A 17 7.78 2.04 -0.64
N SER A 18 6.63 1.45 -0.95
CA SER A 18 6.42 0.00 -1.03
C SER A 18 5.24 -0.29 -1.96
N GLN A 19 5.20 -1.52 -2.48
CA GLN A 19 4.25 -1.95 -3.50
C GLN A 19 3.26 -2.98 -2.94
N PHE A 20 2.11 -3.09 -3.61
CA PHE A 20 0.89 -3.75 -3.14
C PHE A 20 0.23 -3.08 -1.91
N TRP A 21 -1.04 -3.41 -1.67
CA TRP A 21 -1.85 -2.87 -0.56
C TRP A 21 -1.29 -3.12 0.84
N ASP A 22 -0.54 -4.20 1.03
CA ASP A 22 0.12 -4.53 2.30
C ASP A 22 1.61 -4.14 2.33
N GLY A 23 2.14 -3.61 1.23
CA GLY A 23 3.53 -3.21 1.11
C GLY A 23 4.52 -4.38 1.23
N ARG A 24 4.11 -5.60 0.85
CA ARG A 24 4.96 -6.80 0.96
C ARG A 24 6.18 -6.78 0.04
N GLU A 25 6.15 -5.95 -1.00
CA GLU A 25 7.27 -5.78 -1.91
C GLU A 25 7.87 -4.38 -1.75
N PRO A 26 9.19 -4.26 -1.50
CA PRO A 26 9.84 -2.98 -1.27
C PRO A 26 10.13 -2.20 -2.56
N THR A 27 10.11 -2.85 -3.73
CA THR A 27 10.53 -2.25 -5.00
C THR A 27 9.59 -2.64 -6.14
N LEU A 28 9.56 -1.83 -7.21
CA LEU A 28 8.83 -2.18 -8.44
C LEU A 28 9.43 -3.43 -9.10
N GLU A 29 10.75 -3.58 -9.06
CA GLU A 29 11.43 -4.77 -9.59
C GLU A 29 10.93 -6.03 -8.90
N SER A 30 10.99 -6.07 -7.56
CA SER A 30 10.55 -7.24 -6.79
C SER A 30 9.04 -7.47 -6.91
N GLN A 31 8.25 -6.40 -7.00
CA GLN A 31 6.81 -6.48 -7.24
C GLN A 31 6.46 -7.06 -8.61
N SER A 32 7.12 -6.62 -9.67
CA SER A 32 6.83 -7.04 -11.05
C SER A 32 6.99 -8.55 -11.26
N LEU A 33 7.80 -9.22 -10.43
CA LEU A 33 8.01 -10.65 -10.48
C LEU A 33 6.81 -11.47 -9.97
N ARG A 34 6.05 -10.94 -9.01
CA ARG A 34 5.05 -11.71 -8.26
C ARG A 34 3.85 -12.16 -9.11
N PRO A 35 3.21 -11.29 -9.93
CA PRO A 35 1.98 -11.65 -10.60
C PRO A 35 2.11 -12.80 -11.60
N PHE A 36 3.28 -12.99 -12.20
CA PHE A 36 3.52 -14.05 -13.16
C PHE A 36 3.29 -15.46 -12.59
N VAL A 37 3.75 -15.70 -11.36
CA VAL A 37 3.74 -17.02 -10.72
C VAL A 37 2.60 -17.19 -9.71
N ASN A 38 1.86 -16.13 -9.42
CA ASN A 38 0.74 -16.21 -8.49
C ASN A 38 -0.45 -16.97 -9.14
N PRO A 39 -0.97 -18.05 -8.53
CA PRO A 39 -1.99 -18.91 -9.13
C PRO A 39 -3.34 -18.23 -9.36
N VAL A 40 -3.64 -17.13 -8.66
CA VAL A 40 -4.88 -16.37 -8.89
C VAL A 40 -4.74 -15.21 -9.88
N GLU A 41 -3.51 -14.96 -10.34
CA GLU A 41 -3.14 -13.93 -11.31
C GLU A 41 -2.61 -14.58 -12.61
N GLY A 42 -1.29 -14.63 -12.82
CA GLY A 42 -0.64 -15.17 -14.03
C GLY A 42 -0.51 -16.69 -14.06
N GLY A 43 -0.37 -17.33 -12.89
CA GLY A 43 -0.45 -18.79 -12.72
C GLY A 43 0.65 -19.63 -13.38
N LEU A 44 1.80 -19.05 -13.72
CA LEU A 44 2.97 -19.84 -14.13
C LEU A 44 3.52 -20.64 -12.95
N ALA A 45 4.06 -21.84 -13.22
CA ALA A 45 4.68 -22.67 -12.18
C ALA A 45 5.98 -22.05 -11.62
N ASP A 46 6.74 -21.38 -12.48
CA ASP A 46 7.96 -20.64 -12.16
C ASP A 46 8.20 -19.56 -13.22
N HIS A 47 9.23 -18.73 -13.03
CA HIS A 47 9.55 -17.64 -13.97
C HIS A 47 10.29 -18.08 -15.23
N GLY A 48 10.73 -19.34 -15.34
CA GLY A 48 11.57 -19.85 -16.42
C GLY A 48 11.06 -19.57 -17.84
N PRO A 49 9.74 -19.65 -18.12
CA PRO A 49 9.21 -19.33 -19.45
C PRO A 49 9.36 -17.86 -19.86
N ILE A 50 9.51 -16.92 -18.92
CA ILE A 50 9.45 -15.48 -19.21
C ILE A 50 10.72 -14.99 -19.91
N PRO A 51 11.95 -15.27 -19.42
CA PRO A 51 13.15 -14.91 -20.16
C PRO A 51 13.15 -15.57 -21.53
N GLU A 52 12.66 -16.80 -21.67
CA GLU A 52 12.61 -17.49 -22.96
C GLU A 52 11.82 -16.73 -24.03
N VAL A 53 10.73 -16.06 -23.65
CA VAL A 53 10.00 -15.15 -24.56
C VAL A 53 10.91 -14.01 -25.02
N VAL A 54 11.69 -13.42 -24.12
CA VAL A 54 12.64 -12.35 -24.43
C VAL A 54 13.79 -12.84 -25.31
N ARG A 55 14.29 -14.06 -25.07
CA ARG A 55 15.40 -14.66 -25.84
C ARG A 55 15.02 -15.06 -27.26
N THR A 56 13.74 -15.30 -27.51
CA THR A 56 13.24 -15.82 -28.80
C THR A 56 12.62 -14.74 -29.69
N ASP A 57 12.25 -13.58 -29.15
CA ASP A 57 11.79 -12.43 -29.91
C ASP A 57 12.98 -11.57 -30.40
N PRO A 58 13.21 -11.43 -31.72
CA PRO A 58 14.34 -10.67 -32.24
C PRO A 58 14.35 -9.19 -31.83
N ALA A 59 13.18 -8.57 -31.64
CA ALA A 59 13.10 -7.17 -31.24
C ALA A 59 13.46 -7.00 -29.76
N TYR A 60 13.03 -7.93 -28.90
CA TYR A 60 13.46 -7.91 -27.50
C TYR A 60 14.94 -8.24 -27.33
N VAL A 61 15.47 -9.21 -28.08
CA VAL A 61 16.90 -9.51 -28.08
C VAL A 61 17.73 -8.27 -28.41
N GLU A 62 17.38 -7.55 -29.47
CA GLU A 62 18.12 -6.35 -29.87
C GLU A 62 18.01 -5.25 -28.80
N ALA A 63 16.81 -5.00 -28.29
CA ALA A 63 16.59 -3.99 -27.25
C ALA A 63 17.34 -4.32 -25.94
N PHE A 64 17.36 -5.59 -25.52
CA PHE A 64 18.07 -6.02 -24.31
C PHE A 64 19.59 -5.97 -24.50
N ARG A 65 20.09 -6.30 -25.69
CA ARG A 65 21.52 -6.12 -26.01
C ARG A 65 21.91 -4.65 -25.98
N GLU A 66 21.09 -3.76 -26.55
CA GLU A 66 21.35 -2.31 -26.55
C GLU A 66 21.38 -1.73 -25.13
N VAL A 67 20.41 -2.08 -24.28
CA VAL A 67 20.25 -1.49 -22.94
C VAL A 67 21.17 -2.13 -21.90
N PHE A 68 21.30 -3.46 -21.90
CA PHE A 68 22.02 -4.20 -20.86
C PHE A 68 23.37 -4.75 -21.32
N GLY A 69 23.66 -4.78 -22.63
CA GLY A 69 24.87 -5.40 -23.16
C GLY A 69 24.89 -6.92 -23.03
N THR A 70 23.72 -7.54 -22.84
CA THR A 70 23.58 -8.98 -22.56
C THR A 70 23.32 -9.75 -23.84
N GLU A 71 24.05 -10.86 -24.03
CA GLU A 71 23.77 -11.80 -25.12
C GLU A 71 22.45 -12.55 -24.86
N PRO A 72 21.72 -12.99 -25.91
CA PRO A 72 20.37 -13.54 -25.77
C PRO A 72 20.26 -14.65 -24.72
N ASP A 73 21.18 -15.61 -24.74
CA ASP A 73 21.22 -16.76 -23.83
C ASP A 73 21.47 -16.37 -22.36
N ALA A 74 22.07 -15.22 -22.11
CA ALA A 74 22.41 -14.71 -20.79
C ALA A 74 21.31 -13.82 -20.16
N ILE A 75 20.25 -13.45 -20.90
CA ILE A 75 19.14 -12.64 -20.36
C ILE A 75 18.47 -13.39 -19.20
N THR A 76 18.32 -12.75 -18.03
CA THR A 76 17.69 -13.34 -16.85
C THR A 76 16.40 -12.61 -16.47
N MET A 77 15.70 -13.12 -15.46
CA MET A 77 14.55 -12.41 -14.89
C MET A 77 14.90 -11.07 -14.25
N ASP A 78 16.15 -10.85 -13.85
CA ASP A 78 16.58 -9.59 -13.25
C ASP A 78 16.51 -8.45 -14.29
N GLU A 79 16.99 -8.67 -15.52
CA GLU A 79 16.85 -7.70 -16.61
C GLU A 79 15.38 -7.47 -16.98
N VAL A 80 14.56 -8.53 -16.97
CA VAL A 80 13.12 -8.41 -17.23
C VAL A 80 12.43 -7.54 -16.17
N ALA A 81 12.70 -7.80 -14.88
CA ALA A 81 12.14 -7.01 -13.78
C ALA A 81 12.57 -5.55 -13.86
N LYS A 82 13.85 -5.28 -14.16
CA LYS A 82 14.36 -3.91 -14.38
C LYS A 82 13.68 -3.23 -15.54
N ALA A 83 13.43 -3.93 -16.65
CA ALA A 83 12.75 -3.37 -17.81
C ALA A 83 11.30 -2.98 -17.49
N ILE A 84 10.54 -3.86 -16.82
CA ILE A 84 9.16 -3.59 -16.40
C ILE A 84 9.12 -2.42 -15.41
N ALA A 85 9.93 -2.47 -14.35
CA ALA A 85 9.98 -1.42 -13.34
C ALA A 85 10.42 -0.07 -13.94
N SER A 86 11.30 -0.08 -14.95
CA SER A 86 11.70 1.13 -15.66
C SER A 86 10.54 1.72 -16.48
N PHE A 87 9.76 0.88 -17.16
CA PHE A 87 8.55 1.32 -17.84
C PHE A 87 7.53 1.91 -16.87
N GLU A 88 7.26 1.25 -15.74
CA GLU A 88 6.34 1.76 -14.70
C GLU A 88 6.78 3.12 -14.16
N ARG A 89 8.08 3.37 -14.04
CA ARG A 89 8.62 4.67 -13.63
C ARG A 89 8.38 5.79 -14.64
N THR A 90 8.06 5.47 -15.90
CA THR A 90 7.68 6.47 -16.90
C THR A 90 6.22 6.90 -16.81
N LEU A 91 5.38 6.14 -16.10
CA LEU A 91 3.94 6.37 -15.99
C LEU A 91 3.64 7.45 -14.95
N ILE A 92 4.15 8.65 -15.18
CA ILE A 92 3.96 9.80 -14.29
C ILE A 92 2.80 10.66 -14.78
N ALA A 93 1.83 10.88 -13.91
CA ALA A 93 0.74 11.81 -14.12
C ALA A 93 0.97 13.10 -13.33
N GLY A 94 0.81 14.22 -14.03
CA GLY A 94 0.81 15.59 -13.51
C GLY A 94 0.09 16.51 -14.50
N ASP A 95 0.21 17.82 -14.30
CA ASP A 95 -0.44 18.84 -15.15
C ASP A 95 -1.98 18.74 -15.19
N SER A 96 -2.59 18.20 -14.13
CA SER A 96 -4.03 18.29 -13.95
C SER A 96 -4.47 19.74 -13.73
N PRO A 97 -5.77 20.06 -13.86
CA PRO A 97 -6.29 21.36 -13.45
C PRO A 97 -5.92 21.76 -12.02
N PHE A 98 -5.79 20.79 -11.11
CA PHE A 98 -5.30 21.04 -9.76
C PHE A 98 -3.82 21.45 -9.76
N ASP A 99 -2.96 20.76 -10.52
CA ASP A 99 -1.53 21.06 -10.54
C ASP A 99 -1.26 22.46 -11.10
N ARG A 100 -1.91 22.82 -12.21
CA ARG A 100 -1.80 24.15 -12.80
C ARG A 100 -2.31 25.25 -11.88
N PHE A 101 -3.39 25.01 -11.16
CA PHE A 101 -3.91 25.96 -10.18
C PHE A 101 -3.00 26.10 -8.96
N TYR A 102 -2.66 24.99 -8.31
CA TYR A 102 -2.01 24.97 -7.00
C TYR A 102 -0.50 25.23 -7.08
N PHE A 103 0.19 24.59 -8.03
CA PHE A 103 1.63 24.74 -8.23
C PHE A 103 1.98 25.70 -9.37
N GLY A 104 1.18 25.71 -10.44
CA GLY A 104 1.40 26.59 -11.60
C GLY A 104 0.90 28.03 -11.43
N GLY A 105 0.05 28.30 -10.43
CA GLY A 105 -0.53 29.62 -10.19
C GLY A 105 -1.58 30.07 -11.23
N GLU A 106 -2.08 29.16 -12.06
CA GLU A 106 -3.11 29.43 -13.07
C GLU A 106 -4.50 29.52 -12.39
N ALA A 107 -4.89 30.74 -12.02
CA ALA A 107 -6.05 30.99 -11.15
C ALA A 107 -7.40 30.50 -11.71
N ASP A 108 -7.53 30.35 -13.03
CA ASP A 108 -8.73 29.89 -13.73
C ASP A 108 -8.69 28.40 -14.14
N ALA A 109 -7.60 27.68 -13.82
CA ALA A 109 -7.51 26.24 -14.09
C ALA A 109 -8.55 25.43 -13.30
N MET A 110 -8.97 25.89 -12.12
CA MET A 110 -10.03 25.26 -11.32
C MET A 110 -11.29 26.13 -11.26
N THR A 111 -12.44 25.49 -11.40
CA THR A 111 -13.75 26.12 -11.20
C THR A 111 -13.96 26.52 -9.74
N PRO A 112 -14.85 27.49 -9.44
CA PRO A 112 -15.19 27.85 -8.07
C PRO A 112 -15.69 26.69 -7.20
N GLN A 113 -16.33 25.68 -7.81
CA GLN A 113 -16.77 24.48 -7.08
C GLN A 113 -15.58 23.61 -6.66
N GLN A 114 -14.61 23.41 -7.55
CA GLN A 114 -13.41 22.63 -7.26
C GLN A 114 -12.55 23.31 -6.18
N ILE A 115 -12.43 24.64 -6.19
CA ILE A 115 -11.72 25.41 -5.14
C ILE A 115 -12.40 25.22 -3.77
N ARG A 116 -13.74 25.25 -3.71
CA ARG A 116 -14.46 24.92 -2.46
C ARG A 116 -14.22 23.48 -2.02
N GLY A 117 -14.18 22.53 -2.96
CA GLY A 117 -13.83 21.13 -2.68
C GLY A 117 -12.43 20.97 -2.09
N LEU A 118 -11.45 21.71 -2.61
CA LEU A 118 -10.10 21.75 -2.04
C LEU A 118 -10.11 22.29 -0.60
N SER A 119 -10.89 23.32 -0.30
CA SER A 119 -11.02 23.81 1.08
C SER A 119 -11.62 22.76 2.03
N VAL A 120 -12.59 21.97 1.57
CA VAL A 120 -13.14 20.85 2.36
C VAL A 120 -12.06 19.80 2.59
N PHE A 121 -11.34 19.41 1.54
CA PHE A 121 -10.26 18.43 1.59
C PHE A 121 -9.17 18.80 2.61
N LEU A 122 -8.75 20.07 2.61
CA LEU A 122 -7.69 20.58 3.48
C LEU A 122 -8.12 20.75 4.94
N VAL A 123 -9.36 21.21 5.18
CA VAL A 123 -9.78 21.70 6.50
C VAL A 123 -10.84 20.81 7.13
N GLN A 124 -12.04 20.80 6.57
CA GLN A 124 -13.22 20.21 7.21
C GLN A 124 -13.20 18.68 7.16
N GLY A 125 -12.86 18.12 6.00
CA GLY A 125 -12.73 16.68 5.80
C GLY A 125 -11.42 16.12 6.35
N ARG A 126 -10.43 16.98 6.61
CA ARG A 126 -9.08 16.61 7.07
C ARG A 126 -8.41 15.53 6.21
N CYS A 127 -8.81 15.41 4.95
CA CYS A 127 -8.34 14.37 4.02
C CYS A 127 -6.81 14.45 3.84
N VAL A 128 -6.28 15.68 3.87
CA VAL A 128 -4.86 15.98 3.75
C VAL A 128 -3.99 15.37 4.86
N SER A 129 -4.56 14.88 5.98
CA SER A 129 -3.78 14.23 7.03
C SER A 129 -3.14 12.91 6.60
N CYS A 130 -3.75 12.23 5.62
CA CYS A 130 -3.24 10.98 5.03
C CYS A 130 -3.02 11.12 3.51
N HIS A 131 -3.80 11.97 2.84
CA HIS A 131 -3.68 12.24 1.40
C HIS A 131 -2.94 13.56 1.18
N VAL A 132 -1.63 13.54 1.41
CA VAL A 132 -0.83 14.75 1.59
C VAL A 132 -0.62 15.51 0.27
N ILE A 133 -0.63 16.83 0.37
CA ILE A 133 -0.14 17.77 -0.63
C ILE A 133 1.13 18.39 -0.02
N GLU A 134 2.27 18.11 -0.63
CA GLU A 134 3.58 18.61 -0.21
C GLU A 134 3.92 19.93 -0.92
N GLN A 135 5.09 20.49 -0.61
CA GLN A 135 5.52 21.79 -1.14
C GLN A 135 5.74 21.77 -2.66
N ASP A 136 6.24 20.67 -3.20
CA ASP A 136 6.65 20.51 -4.59
C ASP A 136 5.89 19.40 -5.34
N GLN A 137 4.97 18.71 -4.68
CA GLN A 137 4.18 17.63 -5.28
C GLN A 137 2.87 17.37 -4.54
N ALA A 138 1.90 16.78 -5.24
CA ALA A 138 0.65 16.30 -4.66
C ALA A 138 0.33 14.87 -5.13
N LEU A 139 1.02 13.89 -4.54
CA LEU A 139 0.76 12.47 -4.77
C LEU A 139 -0.47 11.97 -4.02
N PHE A 140 -1.05 12.81 -3.14
CA PHE A 140 -2.25 12.50 -2.36
C PHE A 140 -2.12 11.20 -1.54
N THR A 141 -0.92 10.96 -1.00
CA THR A 141 -0.61 9.84 -0.10
C THR A 141 0.54 10.21 0.81
N ASP A 142 0.50 9.77 2.07
CA ASP A 142 1.61 9.89 3.01
C ASP A 142 2.55 8.68 2.96
N ASN A 143 2.31 7.74 2.04
CA ASN A 143 3.07 6.49 1.92
C ASN A 143 3.07 5.63 3.20
N ARG A 144 2.07 5.79 4.07
CA ARG A 144 1.90 4.99 5.30
C ARG A 144 0.72 4.04 5.19
N PHE A 145 0.69 3.08 6.10
CA PHE A 145 -0.39 2.12 6.24
C PHE A 145 -1.38 2.59 7.29
N HIS A 146 -2.65 2.70 6.91
CA HIS A 146 -3.73 3.12 7.79
C HIS A 146 -4.83 2.06 7.79
N ASN A 147 -5.36 1.78 8.98
CA ASN A 147 -6.58 0.99 9.11
C ASN A 147 -7.77 1.94 9.31
N ILE A 148 -8.65 2.00 8.31
CA ILE A 148 -9.86 2.83 8.34
C ILE A 148 -11.15 2.04 8.61
N GLY A 149 -11.04 0.77 9.02
CA GLY A 149 -12.18 -0.09 9.36
C GLY A 149 -12.88 -0.76 8.16
N VAL A 150 -12.42 -0.51 6.93
CA VAL A 150 -12.95 -1.20 5.74
C VAL A 150 -12.52 -2.65 5.76
N GLY A 151 -13.49 -3.57 5.64
CA GLY A 151 -13.25 -5.02 5.61
C GLY A 151 -12.94 -5.62 6.99
N ILE A 152 -11.91 -5.13 7.67
CA ILE A 152 -11.47 -5.59 9.01
C ILE A 152 -12.60 -5.58 10.06
N ASN A 153 -13.53 -4.62 10.01
CA ASN A 153 -14.67 -4.55 10.95
C ASN A 153 -15.61 -5.77 10.82
N ARG A 154 -15.62 -6.46 9.67
CA ARG A 154 -16.38 -7.70 9.48
C ARG A 154 -15.78 -8.85 10.29
N ILE A 155 -14.45 -8.88 10.40
CA ILE A 155 -13.70 -9.99 10.99
C ILE A 155 -13.17 -9.67 12.39
N GLU A 156 -13.44 -8.48 12.92
CA GLU A 156 -12.96 -8.01 14.24
C GLU A 156 -13.05 -9.08 15.35
N PRO A 157 -14.17 -9.83 15.52
CA PRO A 157 -14.28 -10.84 16.58
C PRO A 157 -13.31 -12.01 16.43
N THR A 158 -12.85 -12.29 15.20
CA THR A 158 -11.98 -13.42 14.88
C THR A 158 -10.54 -12.99 14.60
N VAL A 159 -10.23 -11.68 14.58
CA VAL A 159 -8.86 -11.18 14.33
C VAL A 159 -7.81 -11.86 15.22
N PRO A 160 -7.99 -12.03 16.55
CA PRO A 160 -6.95 -12.64 17.38
C PRO A 160 -6.64 -14.09 17.00
N THR A 161 -7.67 -14.90 16.73
CA THR A 161 -7.51 -16.31 16.36
C THR A 161 -7.00 -16.46 14.94
N LEU A 162 -7.50 -15.65 14.01
CA LEU A 162 -7.06 -15.61 12.62
C LEU A 162 -5.59 -15.19 12.52
N ALA A 163 -5.19 -14.11 13.20
CA ALA A 163 -3.82 -13.63 13.21
C ALA A 163 -2.85 -14.70 13.74
N GLN A 164 -3.21 -15.38 14.83
CA GLN A 164 -2.40 -16.47 15.38
C GLN A 164 -2.27 -17.66 14.42
N ALA A 165 -3.37 -18.06 13.78
CA ALA A 165 -3.37 -19.14 12.79
C ALA A 165 -2.54 -18.76 11.56
N PHE A 166 -2.69 -17.51 11.09
CA PHE A 166 -1.94 -16.96 9.97
C PHE A 166 -0.43 -16.97 10.24
N LEU A 167 0.01 -16.45 11.40
CA LEU A 167 1.42 -16.47 11.80
C LEU A 167 1.97 -17.90 11.88
N SER A 168 1.18 -18.82 12.44
CA SER A 168 1.59 -20.23 12.54
C SER A 168 1.77 -20.86 11.16
N ALA A 169 0.86 -20.60 10.22
CA ALA A 169 0.96 -21.07 8.84
C ALA A 169 2.15 -20.42 8.11
N LYS A 170 2.33 -19.11 8.26
CA LYS A 170 3.46 -18.37 7.68
C LYS A 170 4.80 -18.92 8.16
N HIS A 171 4.97 -19.15 9.47
CA HIS A 171 6.18 -19.75 10.03
C HIS A 171 6.39 -21.22 9.59
N ALA A 172 5.32 -21.91 9.21
CA ALA A 172 5.38 -23.24 8.60
C ALA A 172 5.68 -23.22 7.09
N GLY A 173 5.86 -22.03 6.49
CA GLY A 173 6.21 -21.87 5.08
C GLY A 173 5.04 -21.56 4.14
N ALA A 174 3.87 -21.18 4.67
CA ALA A 174 2.76 -20.74 3.81
C ALA A 174 3.13 -19.49 3.01
N ASN A 175 2.71 -19.44 1.75
CA ASN A 175 2.96 -18.32 0.87
C ASN A 175 1.96 -17.18 1.16
N VAL A 176 2.46 -16.11 1.77
CA VAL A 176 1.68 -14.91 2.12
C VAL A 176 0.99 -14.32 0.90
N ASP A 177 1.68 -14.22 -0.24
CA ASP A 177 1.19 -13.63 -1.49
C ASP A 177 -0.01 -14.38 -2.07
N GLU A 178 -0.04 -15.71 -1.92
CA GLU A 178 -1.17 -16.54 -2.32
C GLU A 178 -2.32 -16.45 -1.31
N THR A 179 -1.99 -16.54 -0.02
CA THR A 179 -2.98 -16.59 1.07
C THR A 179 -3.82 -15.30 1.10
N VAL A 180 -3.16 -14.13 1.04
CA VAL A 180 -3.88 -12.85 1.08
C VAL A 180 -4.74 -12.59 -0.15
N LEU A 181 -4.49 -13.28 -1.27
CA LEU A 181 -5.25 -13.13 -2.52
C LEU A 181 -6.33 -14.20 -2.72
N THR A 182 -6.35 -15.26 -1.89
CA THR A 182 -7.29 -16.38 -1.97
C THR A 182 -8.27 -16.44 -0.80
N ASP A 183 -7.85 -16.04 0.40
CA ASP A 183 -8.69 -16.04 1.60
C ASP A 183 -9.20 -14.62 1.93
N PRO A 184 -10.53 -14.36 1.86
CA PRO A 184 -11.08 -13.04 2.09
C PRO A 184 -10.82 -12.47 3.48
N ASP A 185 -10.66 -13.31 4.51
CA ASP A 185 -10.44 -12.84 5.88
C ASP A 185 -8.95 -12.56 6.12
N SER A 186 -8.05 -13.42 5.64
CA SER A 186 -6.60 -13.14 5.66
C SER A 186 -6.23 -11.90 4.85
N SER A 187 -6.98 -11.60 3.77
CA SER A 187 -6.81 -10.36 3.01
C SER A 187 -6.93 -9.11 3.89
N GLU A 188 -7.85 -9.12 4.86
CA GLU A 188 -8.13 -7.97 5.74
C GLU A 188 -7.05 -7.74 6.80
N LEU A 189 -6.13 -8.70 7.01
CA LEU A 189 -4.98 -8.51 7.90
C LEU A 189 -4.01 -7.43 7.39
N GLY A 190 -4.05 -7.13 6.08
CA GLY A 190 -3.26 -6.05 5.49
C GLY A 190 -1.78 -6.14 5.84
N ARG A 191 -1.22 -5.03 6.37
CA ARG A 191 0.21 -4.91 6.72
C ARG A 191 0.68 -5.90 7.78
N PHE A 192 -0.22 -6.41 8.64
CA PHE A 192 0.13 -7.43 9.64
C PHE A 192 0.64 -8.71 8.97
N ALA A 193 0.03 -9.12 7.85
CA ALA A 193 0.43 -10.33 7.13
C ALA A 193 1.91 -10.31 6.67
N VAL A 194 2.46 -9.10 6.49
CA VAL A 194 3.83 -8.87 6.05
C VAL A 194 4.78 -8.75 7.23
N THR A 195 4.45 -7.88 8.19
CA THR A 195 5.35 -7.44 9.24
C THR A 195 5.32 -8.31 10.49
N ASP A 196 4.29 -9.14 10.64
CA ASP A 196 3.95 -9.85 11.90
C ASP A 196 3.70 -8.90 13.08
N ASP A 197 3.71 -7.59 12.81
CA ASP A 197 3.53 -6.53 13.77
C ASP A 197 2.12 -5.99 13.63
N ASN A 198 1.31 -6.28 14.65
CA ASN A 198 -0.01 -5.71 14.73
C ASN A 198 0.12 -4.37 15.45
N TRP A 199 0.39 -3.30 14.71
CA TRP A 199 0.47 -1.95 15.27
C TRP A 199 -0.82 -1.52 16.00
N CYS A 200 -1.97 -2.14 15.68
CA CYS A 200 -3.23 -1.93 16.40
C CYS A 200 -3.25 -2.61 17.79
N ILE A 201 -2.47 -3.68 17.98
CA ILE A 201 -2.24 -4.36 19.26
C ILE A 201 -1.03 -3.75 19.99
N ARG A 202 0.01 -3.34 19.26
CA ARG A 202 1.10 -2.50 19.76
C ARG A 202 0.64 -1.06 19.90
N ASN A 203 -0.23 -0.83 20.87
CA ASN A 203 -0.39 0.46 21.52
C ASN A 203 1.02 1.05 21.81
N PRO A 204 1.28 2.37 21.75
CA PRO A 204 2.50 3.02 22.24
C PRO A 204 2.92 2.70 23.70
N LEU A 205 2.24 1.76 24.36
CA LEU A 205 2.51 1.19 25.67
C LEU A 205 3.33 -0.12 25.64
N GLU A 206 3.78 -0.63 24.49
CA GLU A 206 4.68 -1.79 24.46
C GLU A 206 6.15 -1.43 24.73
N GLY A 207 6.34 -0.86 25.91
CA GLY A 207 7.59 -0.77 26.64
C GLY A 207 7.22 -0.65 28.12
N GLU A 208 6.84 -1.79 28.72
CA GLU A 208 6.31 -1.95 30.09
C GLU A 208 5.00 -1.18 30.39
N ALA A 209 4.12 -1.81 31.19
CA ALA A 209 2.91 -1.17 31.67
C ALA A 209 3.28 0.09 32.49
N MET A 210 2.82 1.25 32.04
CA MET A 210 3.07 2.52 32.72
C MET A 210 2.22 2.61 33.99
N SER A 211 2.83 3.03 35.09
CA SER A 211 2.12 3.26 36.34
C SER A 211 0.97 4.26 36.14
N PRO A 212 -0.18 4.11 36.82
CA PRO A 212 -1.26 5.10 36.79
C PRO A 212 -0.83 6.52 37.22
N ALA A 213 0.30 6.65 37.91
CA ALA A 213 0.89 7.93 38.29
C ALA A 213 1.89 8.50 37.25
N ASP A 214 2.15 7.81 36.13
CA ASP A 214 3.06 8.28 35.09
C ASP A 214 2.48 9.53 34.40
N PRO A 215 3.24 10.64 34.30
CA PRO A 215 2.76 11.88 33.70
C PRO A 215 2.20 11.74 32.27
N ARG A 216 2.69 10.78 31.49
CA ARG A 216 2.21 10.49 30.13
C ARG A 216 0.87 9.76 30.14
N MET A 217 0.65 8.86 31.11
CA MET A 217 -0.67 8.23 31.33
C MET A 217 -1.70 9.25 31.80
N ILE A 218 -1.30 10.15 32.70
CA ILE A 218 -2.15 11.25 33.15
C ILE A 218 -2.51 12.18 31.98
N ALA A 219 -1.57 12.47 31.09
CA ALA A 219 -1.81 13.27 29.89
C ALA A 219 -2.75 12.57 28.90
N LEU A 220 -2.59 11.26 28.68
CA LEU A 220 -3.45 10.46 27.80
C LEU A 220 -4.88 10.36 28.37
N GLU A 221 -5.02 10.08 29.67
CA GLU A 221 -6.31 10.10 30.36
C GLU A 221 -6.95 11.48 30.33
N SER A 222 -6.17 12.54 30.48
CA SER A 222 -6.67 13.92 30.40
C SER A 222 -7.17 14.26 29.00
N TYR A 223 -6.46 13.82 27.95
CA TYR A 223 -6.88 13.98 26.56
C TYR A 223 -8.18 13.19 26.28
N VAL A 224 -8.24 11.92 26.68
CA VAL A 224 -9.44 11.09 26.53
C VAL A 224 -10.62 11.66 27.31
N ARG A 225 -10.42 12.15 28.54
CA ARG A 225 -11.47 12.79 29.34
C ARG A 225 -11.87 14.16 28.79
N TYR A 226 -10.96 14.91 28.17
CA TYR A 226 -11.23 16.19 27.54
C TYR A 226 -12.09 16.01 26.28
N GLU A 227 -11.70 15.09 25.38
CA GLU A 227 -12.45 14.72 24.18
C GLU A 227 -13.83 14.10 24.50
N ARG A 228 -14.02 13.56 25.71
CA ARG A 228 -15.28 12.94 26.17
C ARG A 228 -16.17 13.85 27.01
N ARG A 229 -15.83 15.14 27.22
CA ARG A 229 -16.73 16.06 27.93
C ARG A 229 -17.91 16.46 27.05
N GLY A 230 -19.11 16.00 27.42
CA GLY A 230 -20.38 16.47 26.84
C GLY A 230 -21.06 15.51 25.87
N VAL A 231 -20.55 14.27 25.71
CA VAL A 231 -21.18 13.24 24.87
C VAL A 231 -22.04 12.33 25.76
N PRO A 232 -23.38 12.32 25.64
CA PRO A 232 -24.23 11.33 26.30
C PRO A 232 -23.97 9.95 25.69
N LEU A 233 -23.72 8.94 26.53
CA LEU A 233 -23.55 7.56 26.09
C LEU A 233 -24.92 6.92 25.91
N GLU A 234 -25.26 6.55 24.67
CA GLU A 234 -26.39 5.64 24.41
C GLU A 234 -26.01 4.20 24.83
N PRO A 235 -26.91 3.45 25.48
CA PRO A 235 -26.57 2.11 25.97
C PRO A 235 -26.17 1.18 24.82
N GLY A 236 -24.94 0.65 24.87
CA GLY A 236 -24.47 -0.41 23.98
C GLY A 236 -23.37 -0.04 22.98
N LYS A 237 -22.76 1.16 23.04
CA LYS A 237 -21.50 1.41 22.33
C LYS A 237 -20.45 2.14 23.19
N HIS A 238 -19.31 1.45 23.28
CA HIS A 238 -18.06 1.67 24.03
C HIS A 238 -18.12 1.31 25.51
#